data_AF-A0A7J3FAR4-F1
#
_entry.id   AF-A0A7J3FAR4-F1
#
_cell.length_a   1.000
_cell.length_b   1.000
_cell.length_c   1.000
_cell.angle_alpha   90.00
_cell.angle_beta   90.00
_cell.angle_gamma   90.00
#
_symmetry.space_group_name_H-M   'P 1'
#
loop_
_entity.id
_entity.type
_entity.pdbx_description
1 polymer ?
#
loop_
_entity_poly.entity_id
_entity_poly.type
_entity_poly.pdbx_seq_one_letter_code
_entity_poly.pdbx_strand_id
1 'polypeptide(L)'
;MLLWSAAATLSLTWGSEIIWPDYVHVNYGFPLTWGVHTLNTIHGPVDIWKVNLSALFIDLVFWFAIMILVILVFVYLGEKTKAEEKR
;
A
#
# COMPACT_ATOMS: atom_id res chain seq x y z
N MET A 1 5.69 -0.71 15.54
CA MET A 1 4.47 -1.31 14.97
C MET A 1 3.46 -0.26 14.53
N LEU A 2 2.97 0.62 15.41
CA LEU A 2 1.96 1.64 15.05
C LEU A 2 2.32 2.51 13.83
N LEU A 3 3.57 3.00 13.77
CA LEU A 3 4.03 3.81 12.64
C LEU A 3 4.03 3.03 11.31
N TRP A 4 4.37 1.75 11.35
CA TRP A 4 4.37 0.90 10.15
C TRP A 4 2.95 0.57 9.69
N SER A 5 2.07 0.27 10.64
CA SER A 5 0.65 0.05 10.36
C SER A 5 0.00 1.30 9.78
N ALA A 6 0.31 2.49 10.30
CA ALA A 6 -0.17 3.75 9.75
C ALA A 6 0.33 3.99 8.32
N ALA A 7 1.62 3.73 8.06
CA ALA A 7 2.19 3.84 6.72
C ALA A 7 1.54 2.85 5.73
N ALA A 8 1.34 1.59 6.14
CA ALA A 8 0.68 0.59 5.33
C ALA A 8 -0.79 0.96 5.04
N THR A 9 -1.54 1.41 6.05
CA THR A 9 -2.92 1.88 5.86
C THR A 9 -2.96 3.06 4.89
N LEU A 10 -2.11 4.08 5.09
CA LEU A 10 -2.04 5.22 4.19
C LEU A 10 -1.75 4.79 2.76
N SER A 11 -0.77 3.90 2.57
CA SER A 11 -0.42 3.34 1.26
C SER A 11 -1.59 2.59 0.61
N LEU A 12 -2.30 1.76 1.37
CA LEU A 12 -3.44 0.98 0.87
C LEU A 12 -4.63 1.88 0.52
N THR A 13 -4.86 2.95 1.29
CA THR A 13 -5.95 3.90 1.05
C THR A 13 -5.58 5.04 0.10
N TRP A 14 -4.32 5.12 -0.32
CA TRP A 14 -3.88 6.16 -1.23
C TRP A 14 -4.52 5.95 -2.60
N GLY A 15 -5.25 6.96 -3.06
CA GLY A 15 -5.96 6.96 -4.32
C GLY A 15 -5.28 7.85 -5.36
N SER A 16 -5.15 7.36 -6.59
CA SER A 16 -4.81 8.20 -7.75
C SER A 16 -6.04 8.39 -8.61
N GLU A 17 -6.49 9.63 -8.73
CA GLU A 17 -7.64 10.00 -9.55
C GLU A 17 -7.25 10.16 -11.02
N ILE A 18 -8.08 9.62 -11.90
CA ILE A 18 -7.96 9.75 -13.35
C ILE A 18 -9.30 10.24 -13.87
N ILE A 19 -9.30 11.48 -14.36
CA ILE A 19 -10.49 12.21 -14.79
C ILE A 19 -10.58 12.17 -16.31
N TRP A 20 -11.71 11.66 -16.80
CA TRP A 20 -12.16 11.82 -18.18
C TRP A 20 -13.50 12.59 -18.18
N PRO A 21 -13.89 13.23 -19.30
CA PRO A 21 -15.06 14.11 -19.35
C PRO A 21 -16.38 13.50 -18.84
N ASP A 22 -16.51 12.19 -18.94
CA ASP A 22 -17.70 11.40 -18.66
C ASP A 22 -17.42 10.12 -17.84
N TYR A 23 -16.16 9.96 -17.40
CA TYR A 23 -15.67 8.78 -16.69
C TYR A 23 -14.54 9.17 -15.71
N VAL A 24 -14.87 9.25 -14.43
CA VAL A 24 -13.89 9.49 -13.37
C VAL A 24 -13.61 8.16 -12.68
N HIS A 25 -12.35 7.82 -12.45
CA HIS A 25 -12.02 6.69 -11.60
C HIS A 25 -10.85 6.96 -10.67
N VAL A 26 -10.89 6.38 -9.49
CA VAL A 26 -9.86 6.46 -8.47
C VAL A 26 -9.29 5.07 -8.24
N ASN A 27 -8.00 4.91 -8.45
CA ASN A 27 -7.26 3.67 -8.22
C ASN A 27 -6.62 3.71 -6.83
N TYR A 28 -7.00 2.77 -5.96
CA TYR A 28 -6.51 2.64 -4.59
C TYR A 28 -5.51 1.50 -4.46
N GLY A 29 -4.45 1.76 -3.68
CA GLY A 29 -3.48 0.74 -3.30
C GLY A 29 -2.07 1.01 -3.83
N PHE A 30 -1.11 0.42 -3.13
CA PHE A 30 0.29 0.36 -3.53
C PHE A 30 0.96 -0.82 -2.78
N PRO A 31 1.79 -1.64 -3.45
CA PRO A 31 2.27 -1.50 -4.83
C PRO A 31 1.27 -1.88 -5.93
N LEU A 32 0.25 -2.68 -5.64
CA LEU A 32 -0.81 -3.03 -6.60
C LEU A 32 -2.08 -2.19 -6.36
N THR A 33 -2.92 -2.13 -7.39
CA THR A 33 -4.25 -1.53 -7.26
C THR A 33 -5.25 -2.58 -6.81
N TRP A 34 -5.74 -2.47 -5.58
CA TRP A 34 -6.73 -3.41 -5.04
C TRP A 34 -8.16 -2.91 -5.15
N GLY A 35 -8.37 -1.59 -5.21
CA GLY A 35 -9.68 -0.96 -5.28
C GLY A 35 -9.75 0.01 -6.45
N VAL A 36 -10.81 -0.06 -7.24
CA VAL A 36 -11.10 0.96 -8.26
C VAL A 36 -12.51 1.48 -8.02
N HIS A 37 -12.61 2.76 -7.69
CA HIS A 37 -13.87 3.49 -7.64
C HIS A 37 -14.08 4.16 -8.99
N THR A 38 -15.28 4.11 -9.54
CA THR A 38 -15.58 4.67 -10.85
C THR A 38 -16.93 5.36 -10.81
N LEU A 39 -16.94 6.60 -11.24
CA LEU A 39 -18.13 7.40 -11.47
C LEU A 39 -18.29 7.61 -12.98
N ASN A 40 -19.30 6.98 -13.55
CA ASN A 40 -19.66 7.13 -14.97
C ASN A 40 -20.92 7.99 -15.07
N THR A 41 -20.97 8.93 -16.02
CA THR A 41 -22.14 9.79 -16.26
C THR A 41 -22.83 9.55 -17.61
N ILE A 42 -22.27 8.71 -18.50
CA ILE A 42 -22.77 8.41 -19.86
C ILE A 42 -24.15 7.74 -19.83
N HIS A 43 -24.42 6.88 -18.83
CA HIS A 43 -25.69 6.16 -18.68
C HIS A 43 -26.48 6.62 -17.43
N GLY A 44 -26.21 7.84 -16.93
CA GLY A 44 -26.64 8.31 -15.60
C GLY A 44 -25.51 8.16 -14.56
N PRO A 45 -25.63 8.71 -13.34
CA PRO A 45 -24.60 8.63 -12.30
C PRO A 45 -24.49 7.19 -11.78
N VAL A 46 -23.62 6.40 -12.41
CA VAL A 46 -23.35 5.03 -12.00
C VAL A 46 -22.06 5.05 -11.18
N ASP A 47 -22.21 4.79 -9.88
CA ASP A 47 -21.11 4.56 -8.95
C ASP A 47 -20.76 3.06 -8.92
N ILE A 48 -19.54 2.71 -9.33
CA ILE A 48 -19.05 1.34 -9.41
C ILE A 48 -17.81 1.20 -8.54
N TRP A 49 -17.81 0.20 -7.66
CA TRP A 49 -16.64 -0.18 -6.88
C TRP A 49 -16.17 -1.58 -7.27
N LYS A 50 -14.93 -1.69 -7.75
CA LYS A 50 -14.29 -2.96 -8.10
C LYS A 50 -13.19 -3.28 -7.10
N VAL A 51 -13.24 -4.50 -6.57
CA VAL A 51 -12.29 -4.99 -5.57
C VAL A 51 -11.53 -6.19 -6.12
N ASN A 52 -10.21 -6.12 -6.06
CA ASN A 52 -9.32 -7.23 -6.31
C ASN A 52 -8.72 -7.69 -4.97
N LEU A 53 -9.32 -8.73 -4.38
CA LEU A 53 -8.89 -9.29 -3.10
C LEU A 53 -7.48 -9.89 -3.17
N SER A 54 -7.08 -10.44 -4.33
CA SER A 54 -5.75 -10.99 -4.52
C SER A 54 -4.68 -9.89 -4.48
N ALA A 55 -4.94 -8.75 -5.12
CA ALA A 55 -4.06 -7.58 -5.05
C ALA A 55 -3.97 -7.04 -3.61
N LEU A 56 -5.10 -6.90 -2.91
CA LEU A 56 -5.12 -6.48 -1.50
C LEU A 56 -4.26 -7.40 -0.62
N PHE A 57 -4.39 -8.72 -0.81
CA PHE A 57 -3.62 -9.69 -0.05
C PHE A 57 -2.12 -9.58 -0.34
N ILE A 58 -1.75 -9.44 -1.61
CA ILE A 58 -0.35 -9.27 -2.02
C ILE A 58 0.23 -7.97 -1.42
N ASP A 59 -0.51 -6.87 -1.45
CA ASP A 59 -0.07 -5.60 -0.86
C ASP A 59 0.16 -5.73 0.65
N LEU A 60 -0.73 -6.41 1.37
CA LEU A 60 -0.55 -6.68 2.80
C LEU A 60 0.70 -7.50 3.06
N VAL A 61 0.90 -8.60 2.31
CA VAL A 61 2.10 -9.44 2.43
C VAL A 61 3.36 -8.64 2.13
N PHE A 62 3.34 -7.81 1.10
CA PHE A 62 4.45 -6.94 0.73
C PHE A 62 4.83 -6.00 1.88
N TRP A 63 3.86 -5.28 2.47
CA TRP A 63 4.11 -4.36 3.56
C TRP A 63 4.62 -5.05 4.84
N PHE A 64 4.10 -6.24 5.16
CA PHE A 64 4.61 -7.03 6.30
C PHE A 64 6.01 -7.60 6.04
N ALA A 65 6.30 -8.05 4.82
CA ALA A 65 7.61 -8.56 4.47
C ALA A 65 8.70 -7.48 4.59
N ILE A 66 8.44 -6.26 4.12
CA ILE A 66 9.37 -5.13 4.27
C ILE A 66 9.59 -4.80 5.74
N MET A 67 8.53 -4.81 6.57
CA MET A 67 8.66 -4.58 8.00
C MET A 67 9.68 -5.53 8.64
N ILE A 68 9.55 -6.83 8.35
CA ILE A 68 10.42 -7.86 8.88
C ILE A 68 11.85 -7.64 8.40
N LEU A 69 12.05 -7.33 7.11
CA LEU A 69 13.36 -7.08 6.53
C LEU A 69 14.05 -5.89 7.21
N VAL A 70 13.32 -4.77 7.39
CA VAL A 70 13.84 -3.57 8.07
C VAL A 70 14.28 -3.91 9.49
N ILE A 71 13.47 -4.67 10.24
CA ILE A 71 13.82 -5.10 11.61
C ILE A 71 15.10 -5.94 11.59
N LEU A 72 15.22 -6.92 10.68
CA LEU A 72 16.40 -7.77 10.56
C LEU A 72 17.67 -6.95 10.27
N VAL A 73 17.58 -5.96 9.38
CA VAL A 73 18.71 -5.07 9.06
C VAL A 73 19.14 -4.27 10.29
N PHE A 74 18.20 -3.70 11.04
CA PHE A 74 18.53 -2.96 12.27
C PHE A 74 19.17 -3.85 13.34
N VAL A 75 18.68 -5.08 13.51
CA VAL A 75 19.27 -6.05 14.44
C VAL A 75 20.70 -6.38 14.02
N TYR A 76 20.92 -6.69 12.74
CA TYR A 76 22.24 -7.00 12.20
C TYR A 76 23.24 -5.84 12.37
N LEU A 77 22.81 -4.61 12.08
CA LEU A 77 23.66 -3.43 12.27
C LEU A 77 23.98 -3.19 13.75
N GLY A 78 23.00 -3.37 14.64
CA GLY A 78 23.21 -3.23 16.07
C GLY A 78 24.21 -4.24 16.64
N GLU A 79 24.17 -5.49 16.17
CA GLU A 79 25.16 -6.52 16.53
C GLU A 79 26.56 -6.17 16.02
N LYS A 80 26.65 -5.70 14.77
CA LYS A 80 27.91 -5.28 14.17
C LYS A 80 28.57 -4.15 14.97
N THR A 81 27.83 -3.12 15.35
CA THR A 81 28.36 -1.98 16.12
C THR A 81 28.89 -2.42 17.49
N LYS A 82 28.19 -3.32 18.20
CA LYS A 82 28.66 -3.86 19.48
C LYS A 82 29.93 -4.69 19.36
N ALA A 83 30.08 -5.42 18.24
CA ALA A 83 31.30 -6.19 17.97
C ALA A 83 32.52 -5.28 17.69
N GLU A 84 32.29 -4.12 17.06
CA GLU A 84 33.33 -3.11 16.82
C GLU A 84 33.75 -2.38 18.10
N GLU A 85 32.81 -2.06 19.00
CA GLU A 85 33.10 -1.38 20.28
C GLU A 85 33.91 -2.23 21.27
N LYS A 86 33.83 -3.57 21.19
CA LYS A 86 34.50 -4.50 22.10
C LYS A 86 35.96 -4.81 21.71
N ARG A 87 36.44 -4.28 20.58
CA ARG A 87 37.75 -4.59 19.99
C ARG A 87 38.73 -3.45 20.20
#